data_AF-A0A7Y6AB22-F1
#
_entry.id   AF-A0A7Y6AB22-F1
#
_cell.length_a   1.000
_cell.length_b   1.000
_cell.length_c   1.000
_cell.angle_alpha   90.00
_cell.angle_beta   90.00
_cell.angle_gamma   90.00
#
_symmetry.space_group_name_H-M   'P 1'
#
loop_
_entity.id
_entity.type
_entity.pdbx_description
1 polymer ?
#
loop_
_entity_poly.entity_id
_entity_poly.type
_entity_poly.pdbx_seq_one_letter_code
_entity_poly.pdbx_strand_id
1 'polypeptide(L)'
;ISLGPSYRYLSSTDHQLAAAVADGQERLTRRVLAETRPGRGGAAAAAGRSTEERVLRFAHRELRAFQRHPNFARLTVALVCSPDPYASEMIARMHASSSRAMAALMPDLPADEARTVQVAVQAVVLTGLVAWVTGRGTWPDIFADVERVTRRVFAGT
;
A
#
# COMPACT_ATOMS: atom_id res chain seq x y z
N ILE A 1 37.35 22.01 27.72
CA ILE A 1 36.55 22.25 26.51
C ILE A 1 35.19 21.62 26.78
N SER A 2 34.16 22.44 27.02
CA SER A 2 32.83 21.96 27.42
C SER A 2 32.09 21.44 26.19
N LEU A 3 31.69 20.17 26.21
CA LEU A 3 30.71 19.59 25.29
C LEU A 3 29.33 20.19 25.62
N GLY A 4 29.14 21.45 25.23
CA GLY A 4 27.91 22.22 25.37
C GLY A 4 26.82 21.81 24.35
N PRO A 5 25.71 22.55 24.29
CA PRO A 5 24.31 22.09 24.40
C PRO A 5 23.69 21.52 23.11
N SER A 6 24.47 20.94 22.20
CA SER A 6 23.98 20.52 20.88
C SER A 6 23.05 19.29 20.91
N TYR A 7 23.08 18.48 21.98
CA TYR A 7 22.26 17.27 22.06
C TYR A 7 20.79 17.53 22.44
N ARG A 8 20.49 18.69 23.08
CA ARG A 8 19.12 19.04 23.48
C ARG A 8 18.28 19.70 22.38
N TYR A 9 18.91 20.21 21.32
CA TYR A 9 18.20 20.84 20.20
C TYR A 9 17.77 19.81 19.14
N LEU A 10 18.51 18.72 18.96
CA LEU A 10 18.19 17.70 17.95
C LEU A 10 16.90 16.93 18.28
N SER A 11 16.67 16.56 19.55
CA SER A 11 15.43 15.88 19.95
C SER A 11 14.18 16.76 19.81
N SER A 12 14.29 18.06 20.07
CA SER A 12 13.18 19.02 19.89
C SER A 12 12.80 19.19 18.42
N THR A 13 13.82 19.26 17.55
CA THR A 13 13.62 19.47 16.11
C THR A 13 13.09 18.19 15.44
N ASP A 14 13.60 17.01 15.82
CA ASP A 14 13.12 15.71 15.33
C ASP A 14 11.69 15.42 15.81
N HIS A 15 11.31 15.80 17.03
CA HIS A 15 9.96 15.62 17.53
C HIS A 15 8.96 16.57 16.86
N GLN A 16 9.36 17.82 16.57
CA GLN A 16 8.53 18.77 15.82
C GLN A 16 8.45 18.40 14.33
N LEU A 17 9.51 17.88 13.73
CA LEU A 17 9.50 17.30 12.39
C LEU A 17 8.63 16.04 12.34
N ALA A 18 8.74 15.15 13.32
CA ALA A 18 7.89 13.96 13.44
C ALA A 18 6.42 14.35 13.62
N ALA A 19 6.13 15.37 14.44
CA ALA A 19 4.77 15.87 14.63
C ALA A 19 4.20 16.59 13.40
N ALA A 20 5.01 17.38 12.67
CA ALA A 20 4.60 18.04 11.43
C ALA A 20 4.42 17.03 10.28
N VAL A 21 5.31 16.03 10.23
CA VAL A 21 5.18 14.87 9.34
C VAL A 21 3.91 14.10 9.72
N ALA A 22 3.62 13.85 11.00
CA ALA A 22 2.40 13.17 11.45
C ALA A 22 1.10 13.94 11.13
N ASP A 23 1.06 15.26 11.35
CA ASP A 23 -0.13 16.10 11.09
C ASP A 23 -0.40 16.29 9.58
N GLY A 24 0.68 16.40 8.78
CA GLY A 24 0.58 16.40 7.32
C GLY A 24 0.25 15.01 6.74
N GLN A 25 0.80 13.95 7.35
CA GLN A 25 0.56 12.56 6.99
C GLN A 25 -0.90 12.21 7.17
N GLU A 26 -1.57 12.62 8.25
CA GLU A 26 -2.95 12.21 8.48
C GLU A 26 -3.90 12.72 7.39
N ARG A 27 -3.80 14.00 7.00
CA ARG A 27 -4.66 14.59 5.96
C ARG A 27 -4.36 14.04 4.58
N LEU A 28 -3.08 13.85 4.25
CA LEU A 28 -2.66 13.24 2.99
C LEU A 28 -3.12 11.77 2.93
N THR A 29 -2.95 11.04 4.02
CA THR A 29 -3.35 9.63 4.16
C THR A 29 -4.87 9.47 4.06
N ARG A 30 -5.68 10.33 4.70
CA ARG A 30 -7.14 10.27 4.57
C ARG A 30 -7.62 10.49 3.13
N ARG A 31 -7.02 11.46 2.41
CA ARG A 31 -7.36 11.71 1.00
C ARG A 31 -7.02 10.51 0.14
N VAL A 32 -5.86 9.90 0.34
CA VAL A 32 -5.45 8.76 -0.49
C VAL A 32 -6.18 7.47 -0.12
N LEU A 33 -6.42 7.19 1.17
CA LEU A 33 -7.29 6.09 1.59
C LEU A 33 -8.70 6.21 0.98
N ALA A 34 -9.21 7.42 0.79
CA ALA A 34 -10.50 7.63 0.14
C ALA A 34 -10.48 7.28 -1.37
N GLU A 35 -9.34 7.45 -2.04
CA GLU A 35 -9.17 7.10 -3.47
C GLU A 35 -8.86 5.62 -3.69
N THR A 36 -8.13 5.00 -2.76
CA THR A 36 -7.84 3.56 -2.75
C THR A 36 -9.07 2.73 -2.33
N ARG A 37 -10.04 3.32 -1.62
CA ARG A 37 -11.34 2.66 -1.34
C ARG A 37 -12.11 2.33 -2.63
N PRO A 38 -12.53 1.08 -2.85
CA PRO A 38 -13.33 0.72 -4.01
C PRO A 38 -14.57 1.60 -4.10
N GLY A 39 -14.70 2.35 -5.20
CA GLY A 39 -15.90 3.12 -5.48
C GLY A 39 -17.12 2.21 -5.57
N ARG A 40 -18.31 2.73 -5.21
CA ARG A 40 -19.59 1.99 -5.21
C ARG A 40 -19.91 1.26 -6.55
N GLY A 41 -19.28 1.65 -7.66
CA GLY A 41 -19.46 1.00 -8.97
C GLY A 41 -18.62 -0.28 -9.21
N GLY A 42 -17.70 -0.65 -8.32
CA GLY A 42 -16.80 -1.80 -8.53
C GLY A 42 -17.46 -3.17 -8.33
N ALA A 43 -18.44 -3.26 -7.45
CA ALA A 43 -19.17 -4.49 -7.12
C ALA A 43 -20.18 -4.87 -8.22
N ALA A 44 -20.92 -3.90 -8.76
CA ALA A 44 -21.87 -4.14 -9.87
C ALA A 44 -21.15 -4.55 -11.17
N ALA A 45 -19.97 -3.98 -11.44
CA ALA A 45 -19.15 -4.38 -12.58
C ALA A 45 -18.46 -5.74 -12.38
N ALA A 46 -18.46 -6.32 -11.17
CA ALA A 46 -17.80 -7.59 -10.89
C ALA A 46 -18.68 -8.82 -11.17
N ALA A 47 -19.97 -8.63 -11.45
CA ALA A 47 -20.99 -9.69 -11.51
C ALA A 47 -20.90 -10.67 -12.71
N GLY A 48 -19.85 -10.59 -13.54
CA GLY A 48 -19.65 -11.50 -14.68
C GLY A 48 -18.18 -11.76 -15.02
N ARG A 49 -17.27 -11.52 -14.07
CA ARG A 49 -15.82 -11.67 -14.27
C ARG A 49 -15.24 -12.70 -13.32
N SER A 50 -14.17 -13.39 -13.75
CA SER A 50 -13.47 -14.37 -12.91
C SER A 50 -12.91 -13.72 -11.63
N THR A 51 -12.73 -14.51 -10.56
CA THR A 51 -12.10 -14.05 -9.32
C THR A 51 -10.73 -13.42 -9.57
N GLU A 52 -9.94 -14.04 -10.43
CA GLU A 52 -8.63 -13.54 -10.87
C GLU A 52 -8.74 -12.12 -11.46
N GLU A 53 -9.64 -11.89 -12.42
CA GLU A 53 -9.81 -10.58 -13.05
C GLU A 53 -10.27 -9.50 -12.06
N ARG A 54 -11.14 -9.88 -11.10
CA ARG A 54 -11.60 -8.97 -10.04
C ARG A 54 -10.42 -8.49 -9.19
N VAL A 55 -9.56 -9.42 -8.77
CA VAL A 55 -8.35 -9.14 -7.96
C VAL A 55 -7.32 -8.33 -8.75
N LEU A 56 -7.02 -8.73 -10.00
CA LEU A 56 -6.06 -8.03 -10.85
C LEU A 56 -6.47 -6.56 -11.08
N ARG A 57 -7.75 -6.34 -11.38
CA ARG A 57 -8.29 -4.99 -11.57
C ARG A 57 -8.21 -4.15 -10.29
N PHE A 58 -8.42 -4.77 -9.13
CA PHE A 58 -8.26 -4.09 -7.85
C PHE A 58 -6.81 -3.65 -7.65
N ALA A 59 -5.84 -4.55 -7.85
CA ALA A 59 -4.41 -4.24 -7.72
C ALA A 59 -3.98 -3.15 -8.71
N HIS A 60 -4.41 -3.22 -9.98
CA HIS A 60 -4.16 -2.17 -10.96
C HIS A 60 -4.72 -0.81 -10.54
N ARG A 61 -5.89 -0.79 -9.90
CA ARG A 61 -6.48 0.45 -9.41
C ARG A 61 -5.70 1.04 -8.24
N GLU A 62 -5.19 0.20 -7.33
CA GLU A 62 -4.28 0.65 -6.26
C GLU A 62 -3.00 1.25 -6.85
N LEU A 63 -2.32 0.54 -7.77
CA LEU A 63 -1.12 1.04 -8.44
C LEU A 63 -1.35 2.37 -9.17
N ARG A 64 -2.48 2.51 -9.87
CA ARG A 64 -2.85 3.77 -10.54
C ARG A 64 -3.10 4.90 -9.54
N ALA A 65 -3.55 4.62 -8.32
CA ALA A 65 -3.67 5.64 -7.28
C ALA A 65 -2.28 6.11 -6.84
N PHE A 66 -1.36 5.18 -6.59
CA PHE A 66 0.04 5.51 -6.28
C PHE A 66 0.75 6.26 -7.41
N GLN A 67 0.51 5.88 -8.67
CA GLN A 67 1.07 6.55 -9.84
C GLN A 67 0.60 8.01 -9.94
N ARG A 68 -0.68 8.27 -9.64
CA ARG A 68 -1.24 9.64 -9.64
C ARG A 68 -0.76 10.46 -8.45
N HIS A 69 -0.37 9.81 -7.35
CA HIS A 69 0.09 10.44 -6.12
C HIS A 69 1.50 9.97 -5.74
N PRO A 70 2.54 10.36 -6.50
CA PRO A 70 3.92 9.88 -6.31
C PRO A 70 4.50 10.19 -4.93
N ASN A 71 4.12 11.33 -4.33
CA ASN A 71 4.53 11.67 -2.96
C ASN A 71 3.92 10.74 -1.92
N PHE A 72 2.71 10.24 -2.16
CA PHE A 72 2.10 9.24 -1.29
C PHE A 72 2.81 7.89 -1.41
N ALA A 73 3.15 7.45 -2.63
CA ALA A 73 3.94 6.23 -2.81
C ALA A 73 5.28 6.29 -2.04
N ARG A 74 5.99 7.41 -2.13
CA ARG A 74 7.23 7.65 -1.37
C ARG A 74 7.00 7.61 0.15
N LEU A 75 5.93 8.26 0.61
CA LEU A 75 5.55 8.27 2.01
C LEU A 75 5.22 6.87 2.53
N THR A 76 4.43 6.10 1.78
CA THR A 76 4.09 4.71 2.14
C THR A 76 5.34 3.87 2.29
N VAL A 77 6.29 3.97 1.36
CA VAL A 77 7.58 3.25 1.45
C VAL A 77 8.37 3.70 2.68
N ALA A 78 8.46 5.00 2.94
CA ALA A 78 9.14 5.51 4.13
C ALA A 78 8.51 5.02 5.45
N LEU A 79 7.17 5.01 5.52
CA LEU A 79 6.42 4.54 6.68
C LEU A 79 6.59 3.03 6.91
N VAL A 80 6.56 2.22 5.86
CA VAL A 80 6.78 0.77 5.96
C VAL A 80 8.18 0.43 6.49
N CYS A 81 9.18 1.25 6.17
CA CYS A 81 10.54 1.09 6.67
C CYS A 81 10.81 1.79 8.01
N SER A 82 9.83 2.48 8.58
CA SER A 82 10.00 3.23 9.82
C SER A 82 9.95 2.31 11.05
N PRO A 83 10.86 2.48 12.03
CA PRO A 83 10.78 1.79 13.30
C PRO A 83 9.77 2.43 14.28
N ASP A 84 9.15 3.55 13.91
CA ASP A 84 8.17 4.25 14.75
C ASP A 84 6.88 3.41 14.95
N PRO A 85 6.48 3.11 16.20
CA PRO A 85 5.23 2.40 16.49
C PRO A 85 3.98 3.08 15.91
N TYR A 86 3.93 4.42 15.85
CA TYR A 86 2.79 5.15 15.28
C TYR A 86 2.70 4.96 13.76
N ALA A 87 3.84 4.97 13.07
CA ALA A 87 3.91 4.64 11.65
C ALA A 87 3.43 3.20 11.39
N SER A 88 3.82 2.27 12.26
CA SER A 88 3.42 0.86 12.17
C SER A 88 1.90 0.68 12.32
N GLU A 89 1.27 1.35 13.29
CA GLU A 89 -0.18 1.30 13.48
C GLU A 89 -0.95 1.86 12.28
N MET A 90 -0.48 2.98 11.71
CA MET A 90 -1.11 3.60 10.54
C MET A 90 -1.07 2.68 9.32
N ILE A 91 0.11 2.09 9.06
CA ILE A 91 0.31 1.13 7.97
C ILE A 91 -0.54 -0.12 8.20
N ALA A 92 -0.61 -0.65 9.42
CA ALA A 92 -1.47 -1.77 9.76
C ALA A 92 -2.95 -1.46 9.47
N ARG A 93 -3.44 -0.26 9.79
CA ARG A 93 -4.81 0.16 9.50
C ARG A 93 -5.09 0.27 7.99
N MET A 94 -4.12 0.79 7.23
CA MET A 94 -4.21 0.84 5.77
C MET A 94 -4.29 -0.57 5.17
N HIS A 95 -3.38 -1.46 5.56
CA HIS A 95 -3.38 -2.86 5.12
C HIS A 95 -4.68 -3.56 5.51
N ALA A 96 -5.18 -3.40 6.73
CA ALA A 96 -6.43 -4.00 7.17
C ALA A 96 -7.65 -3.54 6.34
N SER A 97 -7.64 -2.30 5.83
CA SER A 97 -8.68 -1.81 4.92
C SER A 97 -8.57 -2.43 3.53
N SER A 98 -7.36 -2.44 2.93
CA SER A 98 -7.14 -3.05 1.62
C SER A 98 -7.35 -4.56 1.63
N SER A 99 -6.94 -5.25 2.69
CA SER A 99 -7.16 -6.70 2.89
C SER A 99 -8.64 -7.05 2.94
N ARG A 100 -9.46 -6.32 3.71
CA ARG A 100 -10.91 -6.53 3.73
C ARG A 100 -11.55 -6.29 2.36
N ALA A 101 -11.11 -5.26 1.64
CA ALA A 101 -11.61 -4.98 0.31
C ALA A 101 -11.24 -6.08 -0.69
N MET A 102 -10.01 -6.60 -0.63
CA MET A 102 -9.54 -7.70 -1.48
C MET A 102 -10.29 -9.00 -1.16
N ALA A 103 -10.44 -9.36 0.12
CA ALA A 103 -11.17 -10.55 0.55
C ALA A 103 -12.61 -10.57 0.03
N ALA A 104 -13.29 -9.41 0.01
CA ALA A 104 -14.63 -9.28 -0.54
C ALA A 104 -14.72 -9.55 -2.07
N LEU A 105 -13.59 -9.58 -2.79
CA LEU A 105 -13.54 -9.93 -4.22
C LEU A 105 -13.41 -11.43 -4.46
N MET A 106 -13.17 -12.21 -3.41
CA MET A 106 -12.90 -13.65 -3.48
C MET A 106 -13.91 -14.47 -2.65
N PRO A 107 -15.23 -14.23 -2.78
CA PRO A 107 -16.23 -14.94 -1.97
C PRO A 107 -16.27 -16.45 -2.26
N ASP A 108 -15.75 -16.84 -3.44
CA ASP A 108 -15.80 -18.20 -3.96
C ASP A 108 -14.54 -19.02 -3.62
N LEU A 109 -13.51 -18.41 -2.99
CA LEU A 109 -12.27 -19.10 -2.61
C LEU A 109 -12.31 -19.57 -1.15
N PRO A 110 -11.72 -20.74 -0.83
CA PRO A 110 -11.38 -21.12 0.53
C PRO A 110 -10.52 -20.05 1.22
N ALA A 111 -10.68 -19.91 2.54
CA ALA A 111 -10.02 -18.85 3.31
C ALA A 111 -8.49 -18.86 3.19
N ASP A 112 -7.87 -20.04 3.17
CA ASP A 112 -6.42 -20.19 3.06
C ASP A 112 -5.90 -19.80 1.66
N GLU A 113 -6.67 -20.11 0.62
CA GLU A 113 -6.36 -19.72 -0.76
C GLU A 113 -6.52 -18.20 -0.94
N ALA A 114 -7.63 -17.64 -0.45
CA ALA A 114 -7.87 -16.20 -0.43
C ALA A 114 -6.74 -15.44 0.32
N ARG A 115 -6.27 -16.00 1.44
CA ARG A 115 -5.13 -15.44 2.20
C ARG A 115 -3.84 -15.49 1.39
N THR A 116 -3.58 -16.59 0.70
CA THR A 116 -2.40 -16.77 -0.15
C THR A 116 -2.39 -15.75 -1.29
N VAL A 117 -3.52 -15.61 -2.01
CA VAL A 117 -3.71 -14.58 -3.04
C VAL A 117 -3.47 -13.19 -2.48
N GLN A 118 -4.10 -12.87 -1.34
CA GLN A 118 -3.98 -11.55 -0.73
C GLN A 118 -2.53 -11.20 -0.39
N VAL A 119 -1.81 -12.11 0.28
CA VAL A 119 -0.41 -11.88 0.68
C VAL A 119 0.48 -11.71 -0.54
N ALA A 120 0.34 -12.58 -1.55
CA ALA A 120 1.16 -12.52 -2.75
C ALA A 120 0.95 -11.21 -3.52
N VAL A 121 -0.32 -10.81 -3.74
CA VAL A 121 -0.66 -9.57 -4.47
C VAL A 121 -0.20 -8.33 -3.70
N GLN A 122 -0.44 -8.27 -2.38
CA GLN A 122 0.01 -7.12 -1.58
C GLN A 122 1.55 -7.03 -1.52
N ALA A 123 2.25 -8.15 -1.45
CA ALA A 123 3.70 -8.18 -1.46
C ALA A 123 4.27 -7.63 -2.77
N VAL A 124 3.79 -8.10 -3.94
CA VAL A 124 4.29 -7.62 -5.23
C VAL A 124 3.97 -6.14 -5.46
N VAL A 125 2.82 -5.64 -5.00
CA VAL A 125 2.49 -4.20 -5.04
C VAL A 125 3.50 -3.41 -4.21
N LEU A 126 3.75 -3.80 -2.96
CA LEU A 126 4.70 -3.12 -2.07
C LEU A 126 6.13 -3.15 -2.62
N THR A 127 6.60 -4.32 -3.07
CA THR A 127 7.93 -4.46 -3.69
C THR A 127 8.07 -3.59 -4.93
N GLY A 128 7.03 -3.54 -5.77
CA GLY A 128 6.98 -2.65 -6.93
C GLY A 128 7.08 -1.17 -6.55
N LEU A 129 6.35 -0.74 -5.52
CA LEU A 129 6.44 0.63 -5.01
C LEU A 129 7.84 0.95 -4.49
N VAL A 130 8.47 0.04 -3.74
CA VAL A 130 9.86 0.20 -3.27
C VAL A 130 10.83 0.31 -4.46
N ALA A 131 10.68 -0.54 -5.47
CA ALA A 131 11.51 -0.49 -6.67
C ALA A 131 11.37 0.86 -7.39
N TRP A 132 10.14 1.33 -7.60
CA TRP A 132 9.88 2.63 -8.24
C TRP A 132 10.42 3.80 -7.42
N VAL A 133 10.14 3.85 -6.11
CA VAL A 133 10.59 4.93 -5.21
C VAL A 133 12.12 5.02 -5.19
N THR A 134 12.80 3.88 -5.28
CA THR A 134 14.27 3.83 -5.28
C THR A 134 14.91 3.92 -6.67
N GLY A 135 14.12 4.17 -7.72
CA GLY A 135 14.61 4.32 -9.09
C GLY A 135 15.07 3.01 -9.75
N ARG A 136 14.67 1.85 -9.21
CA ARG A 136 15.03 0.50 -9.68
C ARG A 136 13.95 -0.18 -10.51
N GLY A 137 12.79 0.45 -10.69
CA GLY A 137 11.68 -0.11 -11.45
C GLY A 137 10.82 0.96 -12.10
N THR A 138 10.16 0.59 -13.20
CA THR A 138 9.23 1.46 -13.92
C THR A 138 7.79 1.03 -13.65
N TRP A 139 6.83 1.95 -13.83
CA TRP A 139 5.41 1.60 -13.72
C TRP A 139 5.02 0.43 -14.65
N PRO A 140 5.39 0.42 -15.95
CA PRO A 140 5.14 -0.73 -16.82
C PRO A 140 5.59 -2.08 -16.25
N ASP A 141 6.81 -2.13 -15.69
CA ASP A 141 7.35 -3.37 -15.10
C ASP A 141 6.51 -3.80 -13.89
N ILE A 142 6.13 -2.86 -13.04
CA ILE A 142 5.34 -3.13 -11.83
C ILE A 142 3.94 -3.63 -12.18
N PHE A 143 3.28 -3.04 -13.17
CA PHE A 143 1.98 -3.54 -13.64
C PHE A 143 2.12 -4.97 -14.20
N ALA A 144 3.16 -5.24 -14.99
CA ALA A 144 3.41 -6.56 -15.55
C ALA A 144 3.73 -7.61 -14.48
N ASP A 145 4.51 -7.25 -13.45
CA ASP A 145 4.86 -8.15 -12.35
C ASP A 145 3.63 -8.50 -11.50
N VAL A 146 2.78 -7.52 -11.21
CA VAL A 146 1.52 -7.73 -10.49
C VAL A 146 0.58 -8.65 -11.27
N GLU A 147 0.46 -8.44 -12.59
CA GLU A 147 -0.32 -9.32 -13.45
C GLU A 147 0.23 -10.75 -13.45
N ARG A 148 1.55 -10.91 -13.62
CA ARG A 148 2.20 -12.22 -13.66
C ARG A 148 2.05 -12.97 -12.35
N VAL A 149 2.26 -12.30 -11.21
CA VAL A 149 2.11 -12.90 -9.88
C VAL A 149 0.65 -13.26 -9.62
N THR A 150 -0.30 -12.38 -9.92
CA THR A 150 -1.73 -12.66 -9.73
C THR A 150 -2.13 -13.90 -10.51
N ARG A 151 -1.82 -13.95 -11.81
CA ARG A 151 -2.08 -15.13 -12.65
C ARG A 151 -1.43 -16.40 -12.12
N ARG A 152 -0.18 -16.30 -11.67
CA ARG A 152 0.56 -17.46 -11.17
C ARG A 152 -0.05 -18.05 -9.91
N VAL A 153 -0.52 -17.21 -9.00
CA VAL A 153 -1.15 -17.68 -7.75
C VAL A 153 -2.49 -18.33 -8.04
N PHE A 154 -3.31 -17.74 -8.92
CA PHE A 154 -4.59 -18.34 -9.31
C PHE A 154 -4.45 -19.64 -10.12
N ALA A 155 -3.35 -19.82 -10.87
CA ALA A 155 -3.05 -21.07 -11.56
C ALA A 155 -2.50 -22.18 -10.64
N GLY A 156 -2.19 -21.86 -9.38
CA GLY A 156 -1.65 -22.80 -8.38
C GLY A 156 -2.65 -23.20 -7.28
N THR A 157 -3.80 -22.53 -7.25
CA THR A 157 -5.01 -22.87 -6.48
C THR A 157 -5.96 -23.66 -7.35
#